data_AF-A0A8J4Y808-F1
#
_entry.id   AF-A0A8J4Y808-F1
#
_cell.length_a   1.000
_cell.length_b   1.000
_cell.length_c   1.000
_cell.angle_alpha   90.00
_cell.angle_beta   90.00
_cell.angle_gamma   90.00
#
_symmetry.space_group_name_H-M   'P 1'
#
loop_
_entity.id
_entity.type
_entity.pdbx_description
1 polymer ?
#
loop_
_entity_poly.entity_id
_entity_poly.type
_entity_poly.pdbx_seq_one_letter_code
_entity_poly.pdbx_strand_id
1 'polypeptide(L)'
;MRNKARVWIEEQDLRNENPEGMMKTQEGDVPEGEVDAHKVVSYEELYGWTMDRIVQQTGRRSNCTFCGVFRRQALDRGAALLEVDKIVTGHNADDIAETVLMNIMRGDVARLQRCTAIVTVRDA
;
A
#
# COMPACT_ATOMS: atom_id res chain seq x y z
N MET A 1 1.54 -22.68 13.02
CA MET A 1 0.38 -21.88 12.57
C MET A 1 0.94 -20.59 11.99
N ARG A 2 0.49 -20.13 10.81
CA ARG A 2 0.90 -18.82 10.29
C ARG A 2 -0.17 -17.83 10.74
N ASN A 3 0.21 -16.85 11.56
CA ASN A 3 -0.70 -15.79 12.00
C ASN A 3 -1.21 -15.06 10.77
N LYS A 4 -2.52 -15.13 10.52
CA LYS A 4 -3.16 -14.42 9.40
C LYS A 4 -3.72 -13.12 9.94
N ALA A 5 -3.14 -12.00 9.53
CA ALA A 5 -3.59 -10.69 9.99
C ALA A 5 -3.84 -9.74 8.82
N ARG A 6 -4.73 -8.77 9.06
CA ARG A 6 -5.12 -7.75 8.08
C ARG A 6 -4.70 -6.37 8.58
N VAL A 7 -3.95 -5.66 7.75
CA VAL A 7 -3.54 -4.27 7.99
C VAL A 7 -4.33 -3.37 7.05
N TRP A 8 -4.94 -2.33 7.61
CA TRP A 8 -5.72 -1.36 6.87
C TRP A 8 -5.22 0.04 7.13
N ILE A 9 -5.22 0.86 6.07
CA ILE A 9 -4.77 2.25 6.14
C ILE A 9 -5.98 3.14 5.94
N GLU A 10 -6.30 3.94 6.95
CA GLU A 10 -7.50 4.79 6.97
C GLU A 10 -7.35 6.03 6.08
N GLU A 11 -6.13 6.48 5.79
CA GLU A 11 -5.90 7.71 5.03
C GLU A 11 -5.71 7.48 3.52
N GLN A 12 -6.81 7.70 2.78
CA GLN A 12 -6.79 8.16 1.41
C GLN A 12 -7.80 9.29 1.22
N ASP A 13 -7.46 10.52 1.62
CA ASP A 13 -8.31 11.66 1.29
C ASP A 13 -7.69 12.53 0.18
N LEU A 14 -8.44 12.65 -0.93
CA LEU A 14 -8.27 13.70 -1.92
C LEU A 14 -9.65 14.26 -2.31
N ARG A 15 -10.48 14.57 -1.32
CA ARG A 15 -11.82 15.19 -1.41
C ARG A 15 -12.89 14.24 -1.92
N ASN A 16 -13.63 13.63 -0.98
CA ASN A 16 -15.06 13.32 -1.11
C ASN A 16 -15.51 12.64 -2.44
N GLU A 17 -14.70 11.71 -2.95
CA GLU A 17 -15.10 10.81 -4.03
C GLU A 17 -15.35 9.44 -3.41
N ASN A 18 -16.63 9.07 -3.36
CA ASN A 18 -17.19 7.74 -3.12
C ASN A 18 -16.41 6.82 -2.14
N PRO A 19 -16.97 6.45 -0.97
CA PRO A 19 -16.35 5.46 -0.06
C PRO A 19 -16.10 4.07 -0.69
N GLU A 20 -16.37 3.91 -1.98
CA GLU A 20 -16.16 2.71 -2.78
C GLU A 20 -14.87 2.67 -3.60
N GLY A 21 -14.14 3.79 -3.73
CA GLY A 21 -12.81 3.80 -4.36
C GLY A 21 -11.70 3.28 -3.45
N MET A 22 -12.01 3.05 -2.19
CA MET A 22 -11.16 2.32 -1.25
C MET A 22 -11.11 0.86 -1.68
N MET A 23 -9.98 0.19 -1.51
CA MET A 23 -9.92 -1.27 -1.61
C MET A 23 -10.83 -1.85 -0.52
N LYS A 24 -12.13 -1.95 -0.81
CA LYS A 24 -13.10 -2.64 0.02
C LYS A 24 -12.56 -4.06 0.10
N THR A 25 -12.23 -4.53 1.29
CA THR A 25 -12.45 -5.95 1.46
C THR A 25 -13.94 -6.14 1.40
N GLN A 26 -14.39 -6.95 0.46
CA GLN A 26 -15.70 -7.54 0.63
C GLN A 26 -15.67 -8.19 2.02
N GLU A 27 -16.54 -7.74 2.92
CA GLU A 27 -16.75 -8.37 4.23
C GLU A 27 -17.05 -9.87 4.09
N GLY A 28 -17.37 -10.35 2.87
CA GLY A 28 -17.69 -11.73 2.55
C GLY A 28 -16.63 -12.60 1.85
N ASP A 29 -15.41 -12.14 1.57
CA ASP A 29 -14.42 -12.97 0.83
C ASP A 29 -13.46 -13.77 1.71
N VAL A 30 -13.50 -13.59 3.04
CA VAL A 30 -12.69 -14.37 3.98
C VAL A 30 -13.64 -15.05 4.95
N PRO A 31 -13.68 -16.38 5.02
CA PRO A 31 -14.58 -17.08 5.92
C PRO A 31 -14.35 -16.60 7.35
N GLU A 32 -15.44 -16.23 8.01
CA GLU A 32 -15.49 -15.82 9.41
C GLU A 32 -14.85 -16.93 10.26
N GLY A 33 -13.64 -16.68 10.79
CA GLY A 33 -12.84 -17.67 11.53
C GLY A 33 -11.42 -17.96 11.01
N GLU A 34 -10.97 -17.35 9.92
CA GLU A 34 -9.61 -17.61 9.35
C GLU A 34 -8.60 -16.44 9.51
N VAL A 35 -9.04 -15.27 9.97
CA VAL A 35 -8.17 -14.11 10.25
C VAL A 35 -8.10 -13.85 11.75
N ASP A 36 -6.91 -13.98 12.32
CA ASP A 36 -6.66 -13.93 13.75
C ASP A 36 -6.63 -12.48 14.29
N ALA A 37 -6.35 -11.50 13.44
CA ALA A 37 -6.22 -10.10 13.84
C ALA A 37 -6.49 -9.10 12.70
N HIS A 38 -7.10 -7.96 13.04
CA HIS A 38 -7.35 -6.83 12.15
C HIS A 38 -6.87 -5.53 12.81
N LYS A 39 -6.03 -4.76 12.12
CA LYS A 39 -5.51 -3.47 12.60
C LYS A 39 -5.70 -2.39 11.56
N VAL A 40 -6.34 -1.30 11.99
CA VAL A 40 -6.38 -0.03 11.26
C VAL A 40 -5.24 0.84 11.75
N VAL A 41 -4.55 1.50 10.83
CA VAL A 41 -3.49 2.48 11.08
C VAL A 41 -3.73 3.74 10.23
N SER A 42 -3.40 4.91 10.76
CA SER A 42 -3.40 6.17 10.00
C SER A 42 -1.98 6.69 9.75
N TYR A 43 -1.80 7.58 8.76
CA TYR A 43 -0.53 8.27 8.57
C TYR A 43 -0.25 9.28 9.68
N GLU A 44 -1.28 9.88 10.27
CA GLU A 44 -1.11 10.74 11.46
C GLU A 44 -0.50 9.96 12.63
N GLU A 45 -0.99 8.75 12.92
CA GLU A 45 -0.42 7.90 13.97
C GLU A 45 0.99 7.43 13.65
N LEU A 46 1.26 7.07 12.40
CA LEU A 46 2.54 6.48 11.99
C LEU A 46 3.65 7.50 11.74
N TYR A 47 3.30 8.70 11.29
CA TYR A 47 4.26 9.69 10.79
C TYR A 47 4.02 11.10 11.33
N GLY A 48 2.88 11.40 11.97
CA GLY A 48 2.49 12.76 12.37
C GLY A 48 2.06 13.65 11.20
N TRP A 49 1.79 13.07 10.03
CA TRP A 49 1.43 13.76 8.81
C TRP A 49 0.16 13.18 8.21
N THR A 50 -0.72 14.06 7.73
CA THR A 50 -1.89 13.66 6.94
C THR A 50 -1.64 13.90 5.46
N MET A 51 -2.38 13.20 4.59
CA MET A 51 -2.26 13.40 3.14
C MET A 51 -2.63 14.83 2.73
N ASP A 52 -3.62 15.43 3.39
CA ASP A 52 -4.01 16.83 3.16
C ASP A 52 -2.88 17.82 3.46
N ARG A 53 -2.15 17.62 4.58
CA ARG A 53 -1.00 18.46 4.93
C ARG A 53 0.10 18.35 3.89
N ILE A 54 0.37 17.16 3.37
CA ILE A 54 1.36 16.94 2.31
C ILE A 54 0.93 17.66 1.03
N VAL A 55 -0.33 17.50 0.62
CA VAL A 55 -0.87 18.15 -0.60
C VAL A 55 -0.81 19.67 -0.50
N GLN A 56 -1.06 20.24 0.68
CA GLN A 56 -0.91 21.68 0.93
C GLN A 56 0.52 22.17 0.71
N GLN A 57 1.53 21.35 1.03
CA GLN A 57 2.94 21.71 0.88
C GLN A 57 3.52 21.40 -0.51
N THR A 58 3.17 20.25 -1.09
CA THR A 58 3.82 19.72 -2.30
C THR A 58 2.96 19.84 -3.56
N GLY A 59 1.70 20.25 -3.40
CA GLY A 59 0.70 20.33 -4.47
C GLY A 59 0.16 18.97 -4.93
N ARG A 60 -0.93 19.01 -5.70
CA ARG A 60 -1.65 17.80 -6.16
C ARG A 60 -0.87 16.94 -7.15
N ARG A 61 0.19 17.45 -7.79
CA ARG A 61 0.95 16.70 -8.81
C ARG A 61 1.90 15.64 -8.22
N SER A 62 2.25 15.76 -6.94
CA SER A 62 3.24 14.91 -6.28
C SER A 62 2.64 13.97 -5.25
N ASN A 63 1.34 14.07 -4.98
CA ASN A 63 0.64 13.30 -3.94
C ASN A 63 0.77 11.78 -4.09
N CYS A 64 0.70 11.24 -5.30
CA CYS A 64 0.83 9.80 -5.55
C CYS A 64 2.23 9.27 -5.21
N THR A 65 3.27 10.11 -5.38
CA THR A 65 4.63 9.77 -4.98
C THR A 65 4.72 9.56 -3.48
N PHE A 66 4.14 10.47 -2.69
CA PHE A 66 4.12 10.36 -1.23
C PHE A 66 3.20 9.26 -0.73
N CYS A 67 1.96 9.21 -1.25
CA CYS A 67 0.98 8.19 -0.90
C CYS A 67 1.53 6.77 -1.13
N GLY A 68 2.19 6.53 -2.28
CA GLY A 68 2.79 5.23 -2.59
C GLY A 68 3.95 4.84 -1.68
N VAL A 69 4.72 5.79 -1.15
CA VAL A 69 5.78 5.52 -0.16
C VAL A 69 5.15 5.22 1.20
N PHE A 70 4.22 6.07 1.65
CA PHE A 70 3.61 5.98 2.97
C PHE A 70 2.76 4.72 3.10
N ARG A 71 2.06 4.32 2.03
CA ARG A 71 1.27 3.09 1.99
C ARG A 71 2.13 1.86 2.20
N ARG A 72 3.25 1.75 1.48
CA ARG A 72 4.17 0.60 1.62
C ARG A 72 4.76 0.53 3.03
N GLN A 73 5.25 1.67 3.54
CA GLN A 73 5.80 1.74 4.90
C GLN A 73 4.74 1.45 5.98
N ALA A 74 3.48 1.86 5.76
CA ALA A 74 2.40 1.60 6.71
C ALA A 74 2.03 0.11 6.72
N LEU A 75 2.03 -0.56 5.57
CA LEU A 75 1.88 -2.01 5.49
C LEU A 75 3.03 -2.75 6.18
N ASP A 76 4.28 -2.33 5.95
CA ASP A 76 5.46 -2.93 6.61
C ASP A 76 5.40 -2.78 8.14
N ARG A 77 5.02 -1.60 8.64
CA ARG A 77 4.89 -1.33 10.08
C ARG A 77 3.70 -2.06 10.69
N GLY A 78 2.55 -2.07 10.01
CA GLY A 78 1.39 -2.82 10.45
C GLY A 78 1.68 -4.32 10.52
N ALA A 79 2.46 -4.84 9.57
CA ALA A 79 2.92 -6.22 9.59
C ALA A 79 3.84 -6.52 10.78
N ALA A 80 4.77 -5.60 11.09
CA ALA A 80 5.63 -5.73 12.27
C ALA A 80 4.84 -5.67 13.59
N LEU A 81 3.84 -4.80 13.70
CA LEU A 81 2.98 -4.68 14.88
C LEU A 81 2.11 -5.92 15.13
N LEU A 82 1.75 -6.64 14.07
CA LEU A 82 0.95 -7.87 14.13
C LEU A 82 1.80 -9.14 14.08
N GLU A 83 3.13 -8.99 14.09
CA GLU A 83 4.10 -10.09 14.05
C GLU A 83 3.83 -11.08 12.89
N VAL A 84 3.50 -10.57 11.69
CA VAL A 84 3.30 -11.41 10.49
C VAL A 84 4.56 -11.49 9.64
N ASP A 85 4.83 -12.69 9.12
CA ASP A 85 6.05 -12.97 8.33
C ASP A 85 5.98 -12.45 6.88
N LYS A 86 4.76 -12.33 6.34
CA LYS A 86 4.52 -12.06 4.91
C LYS A 86 3.32 -11.16 4.70
N ILE A 87 3.44 -10.26 3.73
CA ILE A 87 2.38 -9.37 3.26
C ILE A 87 1.93 -9.86 1.88
N VAL A 88 0.61 -9.86 1.66
CA VAL A 88 0.02 -10.13 0.35
C VAL A 88 -0.67 -8.86 -0.13
N THR A 89 -0.38 -8.46 -1.37
CA THR A 89 -1.00 -7.28 -2.01
C THR A 89 -1.80 -7.72 -3.23
N GLY A 90 -2.89 -7.03 -3.56
CA GLY A 90 -3.80 -7.37 -4.66
C GLY A 90 -3.35 -6.96 -6.07
N HIS A 91 -2.05 -6.89 -6.36
CA HIS A 91 -1.60 -6.59 -7.72
C HIS A 91 -1.94 -7.74 -8.67
N ASN A 92 -2.57 -7.44 -9.80
CA ASN A 92 -2.93 -8.40 -10.84
C ASN A 92 -1.86 -8.43 -11.96
N ALA A 93 -2.06 -9.29 -12.96
CA ALA A 93 -1.14 -9.41 -14.08
C ALA A 93 -1.06 -8.14 -14.94
N ASP A 94 -2.18 -7.43 -15.07
CA ASP A 94 -2.28 -6.20 -15.87
C ASP A 94 -1.50 -5.05 -15.23
N ASP A 95 -1.51 -4.93 -13.89
CA ASP A 95 -0.72 -3.95 -13.14
C ASP A 95 0.79 -4.11 -13.42
N ILE A 96 1.24 -5.38 -13.49
CA ILE A 96 2.63 -5.72 -13.78
C ILE A 96 2.95 -5.44 -15.26
N ALA A 97 2.05 -5.82 -16.17
CA ALA A 97 2.21 -5.57 -17.59
C ALA A 97 2.29 -4.06 -17.90
N GLU A 98 1.40 -3.27 -17.30
CA GLU A 98 1.40 -1.80 -17.40
C GLU A 98 2.70 -1.22 -16.88
N THR A 99 3.17 -1.69 -15.72
CA THR A 99 4.43 -1.23 -15.12
C THR A 99 5.63 -1.54 -16.03
N VAL A 100 5.70 -2.74 -16.60
CA VAL A 100 6.77 -3.13 -17.53
C VAL A 100 6.73 -2.25 -18.79
N LEU A 101 5.56 -2.11 -19.41
CA LEU A 101 5.38 -1.31 -20.62
C LEU A 101 5.78 0.15 -20.41
N MET A 102 5.32 0.74 -19.30
CA MET A 102 5.64 2.12 -18.94
C MET A 102 7.15 2.35 -18.75
N ASN A 103 7.86 1.41 -18.10
CA ASN A 103 9.30 1.57 -17.90
C ASN A 103 10.10 1.40 -19.21
N ILE A 104 9.65 0.53 -20.13
CA ILE A 104 10.22 0.42 -21.48
C ILE A 104 10.04 1.75 -22.24
N MET A 105 8.82 2.31 -22.26
CA MET A 105 8.52 3.56 -22.96
C MET A 105 9.29 4.76 -22.38
N ARG A 106 9.56 4.77 -21.07
CA ARG A 106 10.37 5.82 -20.41
C ARG A 106 11.88 5.60 -20.56
N GLY A 107 12.33 4.44 -21.06
CA GLY A 107 13.75 4.08 -21.11
C GLY A 107 14.38 3.88 -19.73
N ASP A 108 13.58 3.62 -18.68
CA ASP A 108 14.07 3.47 -17.30
C ASP A 108 14.53 2.03 -17.04
N VAL A 109 15.72 1.71 -17.55
CA VAL A 109 16.33 0.37 -17.45
C VAL A 109 16.56 -0.03 -15.98
N ALA A 110 16.91 0.94 -15.12
CA ALA A 110 17.16 0.69 -13.72
C ALA A 110 15.90 0.23 -12.97
N ARG A 111 14.74 0.84 -13.27
CA ARG A 111 13.45 0.39 -12.71
C ARG A 111 12.97 -0.91 -13.34
N LEU A 112 13.14 -1.08 -14.64
CA LEU A 112 12.72 -2.30 -15.35
C LEU A 112 13.33 -3.58 -14.73
N GLN A 113 14.58 -3.52 -14.27
CA GLN A 113 15.25 -4.65 -13.62
C GLN A 113 14.60 -5.11 -12.31
N ARG A 114 13.89 -4.22 -11.60
CA ARG A 114 13.35 -4.50 -10.26
C ARG A 114 11.84 -4.35 -10.16
N CYS A 115 11.15 -3.92 -11.22
CA CYS A 115 9.73 -3.59 -11.15
C CYS A 115 8.81 -4.80 -10.94
N THR A 116 9.31 -6.02 -11.13
CA THR A 116 8.58 -7.28 -10.89
C THR A 116 9.03 -7.99 -9.61
N ALA A 117 9.93 -7.38 -8.82
CA ALA A 117 10.40 -7.97 -7.57
C ALA A 117 9.27 -7.97 -6.52
N ILE A 118 8.94 -9.15 -6.02
CA ILE A 118 7.88 -9.36 -5.01
C ILE A 118 8.37 -9.18 -3.56
N VAL A 119 9.63 -8.84 -3.36
CA VAL A 119 10.25 -8.69 -2.05
C VAL A 119 10.65 -7.25 -1.81
N THR A 120 10.30 -6.73 -0.63
CA THR A 120 10.92 -5.54 -0.09
C THR A 120 12.31 -5.93 0.41
N VAL A 121 13.35 -5.42 -0.24
CA VAL A 121 14.73 -5.64 0.20
C VAL A 121 14.92 -4.85 1.49
N ARG A 122 15.21 -5.52 2.61
CA ARG A 122 15.68 -4.83 3.81
C ARG A 122 17.12 -4.40 3.54
N ASP A 123 17.40 -3.10 3.65
CA ASP A 123 18.77 -2.64 3.76
C ASP A 123 19.36 -3.26 5.05
N ALA A 124 20.43 -4.04 4.90
CA ALA A 124 21.10 -4.78 5.97
C ALA A 124 22.04 -3.87 6.78
#